data_AF-A0A0U3P261-F1
#
_entry.id   AF-A0A0U3P261-F1
#
_cell.length_a   1.000
_cell.length_b   1.000
_cell.length_c   1.000
_cell.angle_alpha   90.00
_cell.angle_beta   90.00
_cell.angle_gamma   90.00
#
_symmetry.space_group_name_H-M   'P 1'
#
loop_
_entity.id
_entity.type
_entity.pdbx_description
1 polymer ?
#
loop_
_entity_poly.entity_id
_entity_poly.type
_entity_poly.pdbx_seq_one_letter_code
_entity_poly.pdbx_strand_id
1 'polypeptide(L)'
;MTAFDRRDVGLLLLRLGAGGVLAAHGAQKLLGWFGGHGIEGTGKFMESVGYAPGRASATAAGLAEAGGGTLLALGLATPAAGAAAAGAMAGAAAVHAPNGFFNQEGGYEYAATLALAATGLAVTGPGRLSLDHALGHALDRGWMVPAALGATAAVTAMVVGARNRRLRKPEQDDAAGRFDAQEPLSGE
;
A
#
# COMPACT_ATOMS: atom_id res chain seq x y z
N MET A 1 13.00 -37.57 1.27
CA MET A 1 12.17 -36.39 0.94
C MET A 1 11.27 -36.12 2.14
N THR A 2 11.53 -35.06 2.90
CA THR A 2 10.63 -34.68 4.00
C THR A 2 9.36 -34.08 3.39
N ALA A 3 8.21 -34.68 3.70
CA ALA A 3 6.91 -34.12 3.35
C ALA A 3 6.84 -32.64 3.80
N PHE A 4 6.14 -31.80 3.03
CA PHE A 4 5.89 -30.43 3.45
C PHE A 4 5.08 -30.43 4.74
N ASP A 5 5.49 -29.62 5.71
CA ASP A 5 4.78 -29.54 6.98
C ASP A 5 3.58 -28.58 6.88
N ARG A 6 2.75 -28.54 7.93
CA ARG A 6 1.56 -27.67 7.97
C ARG A 6 1.92 -26.18 7.87
N ARG A 7 3.12 -25.78 8.32
CA ARG A 7 3.58 -24.39 8.27
C ARG A 7 3.91 -24.00 6.82
N ASP A 8 4.59 -24.86 6.08
CA ASP A 8 4.90 -24.63 4.65
C ASP A 8 3.62 -24.41 3.83
N VAL A 9 2.62 -25.27 4.04
CA VAL A 9 1.32 -25.16 3.37
C VAL A 9 0.57 -23.91 3.82
N GLY A 10 0.57 -23.61 5.12
CA GLY A 10 -0.06 -22.40 5.66
C GLY A 10 0.52 -21.11 5.09
N LEU A 11 1.86 -21.01 5.00
CA LEU A 11 2.53 -19.86 4.38
C LEU A 11 2.21 -19.74 2.89
N LEU A 12 2.14 -20.86 2.17
CA LEU A 12 1.72 -20.84 0.76
C LEU A 12 0.30 -20.30 0.61
N LEU A 13 -0.65 -20.77 1.42
CA LEU A 13 -2.04 -20.30 1.37
C LEU A 13 -2.15 -18.80 1.66
N LEU A 14 -1.44 -18.31 2.69
CA LEU A 14 -1.40 -16.89 3.01
C LEU A 14 -0.79 -16.06 1.88
N ARG A 15 0.30 -16.54 1.26
CA ARG A 15 0.93 -15.90 0.12
C ARG A 15 0.02 -15.83 -1.09
N LEU A 16 -0.63 -16.94 -1.45
CA LEU A 16 -1.55 -16.98 -2.59
C LEU A 16 -2.79 -16.11 -2.34
N GLY A 17 -3.35 -16.13 -1.13
CA GLY A 17 -4.51 -15.32 -0.75
C GLY A 17 -4.21 -13.83 -0.77
N ALA A 18 -3.30 -13.36 0.10
CA ALA A 18 -2.98 -11.94 0.19
C ALA A 18 -2.29 -11.42 -1.07
N GLY A 19 -1.33 -12.18 -1.61
CA GLY A 19 -0.61 -11.81 -2.83
C GLY A 19 -1.51 -11.78 -4.06
N GLY A 20 -2.42 -12.74 -4.20
CA GLY A 20 -3.38 -12.80 -5.31
C GLY A 20 -4.38 -11.64 -5.29
N VAL A 21 -4.90 -11.30 -4.12
CA VAL A 21 -5.78 -10.12 -3.93
C VAL A 21 -5.06 -8.83 -4.34
N LEU A 22 -3.83 -8.63 -3.85
CA LEU A 22 -3.03 -7.46 -4.19
C LEU A 22 -2.68 -7.42 -5.68
N ALA A 23 -2.36 -8.57 -6.27
CA ALA A 23 -2.10 -8.67 -7.71
C ALA A 23 -3.33 -8.26 -8.54
N ALA A 24 -4.52 -8.68 -8.13
CA ALA A 24 -5.78 -8.29 -8.78
C ALA A 24 -6.05 -6.79 -8.65
N HIS A 25 -5.87 -6.20 -7.47
CA HIS A 25 -6.03 -4.75 -7.27
C HIS A 25 -4.98 -3.94 -8.06
N GLY A 26 -3.74 -4.39 -8.10
CA GLY A 26 -2.71 -3.75 -8.91
C GLY A 26 -3.04 -3.84 -10.41
N ALA A 27 -3.57 -4.96 -10.88
CA ALA A 27 -4.04 -5.12 -12.26
C ALA A 27 -5.24 -4.21 -12.58
N GLN A 28 -6.16 -4.01 -11.64
CA GLN A 28 -7.24 -3.01 -11.78
C GLN A 28 -6.68 -1.59 -11.96
N LYS A 29 -5.67 -1.23 -11.16
CA LYS A 29 -5.04 0.10 -11.18
C LYS A 29 -4.20 0.34 -12.43
N LEU A 30 -3.41 -0.64 -12.86
CA LEU A 30 -2.48 -0.47 -13.99
C LEU A 30 -3.16 -0.75 -15.34
N LEU A 31 -3.91 -1.84 -15.44
CA LEU A 31 -4.37 -2.41 -16.71
C LEU A 31 -5.88 -2.25 -16.92
N GLY A 32 -6.63 -1.86 -15.89
CA GLY A 32 -8.10 -1.80 -15.95
C GLY A 32 -8.77 -3.18 -15.98
N TRP A 33 -8.03 -4.23 -15.63
CA TRP A 33 -8.58 -5.59 -15.57
C TRP A 33 -9.60 -5.72 -14.43
N PHE A 34 -10.44 -6.76 -14.47
CA PHE A 34 -11.43 -7.04 -13.41
C PHE A 34 -12.34 -5.85 -13.10
N GLY A 35 -12.74 -5.10 -14.14
CA GLY A 35 -13.58 -3.90 -14.00
C GLY A 35 -12.86 -2.70 -13.38
N GLY A 36 -11.53 -2.68 -13.37
CA GLY A 36 -10.73 -1.57 -12.87
C GLY A 36 -10.72 -0.35 -13.78
N HIS A 37 -10.29 0.79 -13.25
CA HIS A 37 -10.31 2.08 -13.95
C HIS A 37 -9.04 2.35 -14.79
N GLY A 38 -8.06 1.44 -14.73
CA GLY A 38 -6.77 1.62 -15.37
C GLY A 38 -6.00 2.83 -14.82
N ILE A 39 -4.84 3.08 -15.42
CA ILE A 39 -3.89 4.07 -14.88
C ILE A 39 -4.44 5.50 -14.92
N GLU A 40 -5.26 5.81 -15.92
CA GLU A 40 -5.80 7.15 -16.14
C GLU A 40 -6.92 7.47 -15.12
N GLY A 41 -7.88 6.56 -14.95
CA GLY A 41 -8.96 6.74 -13.99
C GLY A 41 -8.46 6.66 -12.54
N THR A 42 -7.55 5.73 -12.25
CA THR A 42 -6.88 5.65 -10.94
C THR A 42 -6.05 6.90 -10.67
N GLY A 43 -5.37 7.44 -11.69
CA GLY A 43 -4.60 8.68 -11.58
C GLY A 43 -5.47 9.87 -11.17
N LYS A 44 -6.62 10.04 -11.83
CA LYS A 44 -7.59 11.08 -11.46
C LYS A 44 -8.10 10.92 -10.03
N PHE A 45 -8.40 9.69 -9.61
CA PHE A 45 -8.80 9.42 -8.24
C PHE A 45 -7.69 9.78 -7.23
N MET A 46 -6.44 9.36 -7.48
CA MET A 46 -5.29 9.67 -6.63
C MET A 46 -5.11 11.19 -6.46
N GLU A 47 -5.23 11.95 -7.54
CA GLU A 47 -5.16 13.41 -7.52
C GLU A 47 -6.26 14.00 -6.61
N SER A 48 -7.50 13.52 -6.77
CA SER A 48 -8.66 14.00 -5.99
C SER A 48 -8.53 13.75 -4.48
N VAL A 49 -7.78 12.73 -4.07
CA VAL A 49 -7.53 12.43 -2.66
C VAL A 49 -6.19 12.99 -2.17
N GLY A 50 -5.54 13.87 -2.94
CA GLY A 50 -4.34 14.62 -2.54
C GLY A 50 -3.00 13.94 -2.85
N TYR A 51 -3.01 12.79 -3.53
CA TYR A 51 -1.80 12.17 -4.08
C TYR A 51 -1.49 12.76 -5.45
N ALA A 52 -0.57 13.71 -5.49
CA ALA A 52 -0.17 14.43 -6.70
C ALA A 52 1.34 14.29 -6.98
N PRO A 53 1.77 14.02 -8.22
CA PRO A 53 0.94 13.87 -9.44
C PRO A 53 0.16 12.53 -9.48
N GLY A 54 -1.13 12.60 -9.80
CA GLY A 54 -2.05 11.46 -9.66
C GLY A 54 -1.63 10.22 -10.46
N ARG A 55 -1.23 10.40 -11.72
CA ARG A 55 -0.79 9.30 -12.60
C ARG A 55 0.50 8.62 -12.11
N ALA A 56 1.42 9.38 -11.51
CA ALA A 56 2.64 8.83 -10.93
C ALA A 56 2.32 8.02 -9.66
N SER A 57 1.46 8.56 -8.79
CA SER A 57 0.99 7.85 -7.60
C SER A 57 0.20 6.58 -7.93
N ALA A 58 -0.66 6.62 -8.96
CA ALA A 58 -1.38 5.45 -9.46
C ALA A 58 -0.44 4.38 -10.01
N THR A 59 0.58 4.77 -10.78
CA THR A 59 1.61 3.85 -11.26
C THR A 59 2.37 3.22 -10.10
N ALA A 60 2.81 4.01 -9.12
CA ALA A 60 3.56 3.51 -7.98
C ALA A 60 2.74 2.55 -7.12
N ALA A 61 1.50 2.92 -6.77
CA ALA A 61 0.60 2.05 -6.03
C ALA A 61 0.25 0.78 -6.81
N GLY A 62 -0.05 0.91 -8.10
CA GLY A 62 -0.36 -0.23 -8.97
C GLY A 62 0.81 -1.19 -9.12
N LEU A 63 2.05 -0.70 -9.27
CA LEU A 63 3.25 -1.55 -9.34
C LEU A 63 3.57 -2.21 -8.01
N ALA A 64 3.42 -1.49 -6.89
CA ALA A 64 3.63 -2.05 -5.57
C ALA A 64 2.62 -3.15 -5.25
N GLU A 65 1.35 -2.99 -5.65
CA GLU A 65 0.31 -4.01 -5.47
C GLU A 65 0.44 -5.17 -6.46
N ALA A 66 0.57 -4.89 -7.76
CA ALA A 66 0.68 -5.92 -8.79
C ALA A 66 1.98 -6.72 -8.66
N GLY A 67 3.10 -5.99 -8.61
CA GLY A 67 4.44 -6.56 -8.49
C GLY A 67 4.65 -7.18 -7.11
N GLY A 68 4.42 -6.41 -6.04
CA GLY A 68 4.56 -6.90 -4.67
C GLY A 68 3.65 -8.09 -4.40
N GLY A 69 2.38 -8.03 -4.79
CA GLY A 69 1.42 -9.12 -4.64
C GLY A 69 1.80 -10.38 -5.43
N THR A 70 2.21 -10.24 -6.70
CA THR A 70 2.65 -11.38 -7.51
C THR A 70 3.91 -12.03 -6.95
N LEU A 71 4.91 -11.23 -6.57
CA LEU A 71 6.14 -11.73 -5.97
C LEU A 71 5.87 -12.42 -4.62
N LEU A 72 4.97 -11.86 -3.80
CA LEU A 72 4.47 -12.49 -2.58
C LEU A 72 3.83 -13.84 -2.85
N ALA A 73 2.91 -13.92 -3.82
CA ALA A 73 2.23 -15.16 -4.18
C ALA A 73 3.23 -16.25 -4.58
N LEU A 74 4.25 -15.89 -5.36
CA LEU A 74 5.33 -16.80 -5.77
C LEU A 74 6.33 -17.12 -4.63
N GLY A 75 6.35 -16.29 -3.58
CA GLY A 75 7.38 -16.36 -2.52
C GLY A 75 8.76 -16.06 -3.08
N LEU A 76 8.88 -14.96 -3.83
CA LEU A 76 10.11 -14.48 -4.45
C LEU A 76 10.44 -13.08 -3.91
N ALA A 77 11.69 -12.85 -3.52
CA ALA A 77 12.12 -11.61 -2.88
C ALA A 77 11.20 -11.20 -1.72
N THR A 78 10.79 -12.18 -0.92
CA THR A 78 9.67 -12.08 0.04
C THR A 78 9.75 -10.88 0.99
N PRO A 79 10.92 -10.53 1.56
CA PRO A 79 11.05 -9.33 2.38
C PRO A 79 10.68 -8.04 1.62
N ALA A 80 11.15 -7.90 0.39
CA ALA A 80 10.89 -6.73 -0.44
C ALA A 80 9.45 -6.72 -0.99
N ALA A 81 8.94 -7.87 -1.42
CA ALA A 81 7.57 -8.03 -1.91
C ALA A 81 6.54 -7.66 -0.84
N GLY A 82 6.70 -8.20 0.38
CA GLY A 82 5.82 -7.90 1.49
C GLY A 82 5.94 -6.47 2.01
N ALA A 83 7.14 -5.89 2.01
CA ALA A 83 7.32 -4.48 2.35
C ALA A 83 6.62 -3.55 1.34
N ALA A 84 6.81 -3.79 0.03
CA ALA A 84 6.17 -3.00 -1.02
C ALA A 84 4.63 -3.07 -0.93
N ALA A 85 4.08 -4.28 -0.76
CA ALA A 85 2.66 -4.50 -0.56
C ALA A 85 2.13 -3.76 0.70
N ALA A 86 2.85 -3.86 1.82
CA ALA A 86 2.48 -3.18 3.06
C ALA A 86 2.50 -1.65 2.91
N GLY A 87 3.49 -1.09 2.21
CA GLY A 87 3.57 0.35 1.94
C GLY A 87 2.40 0.85 1.08
N ALA A 88 2.04 0.10 0.02
CA ALA A 88 0.87 0.42 -0.80
C ALA A 88 -0.42 0.44 0.03
N MET A 89 -0.61 -0.59 0.87
CA MET A 89 -1.77 -0.68 1.76
C MET A 89 -1.79 0.39 2.85
N ALA A 90 -0.63 0.83 3.35
CA ALA A 90 -0.56 1.96 4.27
C ALA A 90 -0.95 3.27 3.60
N GLY A 91 -0.57 3.48 2.33
CA GLY A 91 -1.07 4.60 1.52
C GLY A 91 -2.59 4.54 1.32
N ALA A 92 -3.12 3.38 0.97
CA ALA A 92 -4.57 3.17 0.85
C ALA A 92 -5.29 3.43 2.19
N ALA A 93 -4.76 2.92 3.31
CA ALA A 93 -5.32 3.12 4.63
C ALA A 93 -5.40 4.61 4.99
N ALA A 94 -4.42 5.43 4.60
CA ALA A 94 -4.46 6.88 4.84
C ALA A 94 -5.61 7.59 4.09
N VAL A 95 -6.05 7.05 2.94
CA VAL A 95 -7.22 7.56 2.21
C VAL A 95 -8.52 7.20 2.92
N HIS A 96 -8.59 6.01 3.47
CA HIS A 96 -9.80 5.47 4.11
C HIS A 96 -9.91 5.79 5.61
N ALA A 97 -8.83 6.22 6.26
CA ALA A 97 -8.80 6.54 7.68
C ALA A 97 -9.88 7.54 8.16
N PRO A 98 -10.23 8.60 7.40
CA PRO A 98 -11.31 9.51 7.80
C PRO A 98 -12.69 8.86 7.91
N ASN A 99 -12.91 7.72 7.24
CA ASN A 99 -14.19 6.99 7.27
C ASN A 99 -14.28 6.01 8.47
N GLY A 100 -13.33 6.03 9.39
CA GLY A 100 -13.28 5.11 10.52
C GLY A 100 -12.68 3.75 10.17
N PHE A 101 -12.91 2.76 11.04
CA PHE A 101 -12.27 1.44 10.93
C PHE A 101 -12.95 0.56 9.88
N PHE A 102 -14.26 0.35 10.00
CA PHE A 102 -14.98 -0.71 9.30
C PHE A 102 -15.05 -0.53 7.79
N ASN A 103 -14.72 -1.57 7.03
CA ASN A 103 -14.71 -1.52 5.57
C ASN A 103 -16.11 -1.30 4.97
N GLN A 104 -17.18 -1.68 5.67
CA GLN A 104 -18.56 -1.47 5.20
C GLN A 104 -18.92 0.03 5.10
N GLU A 105 -18.25 0.86 5.90
CA GLU A 105 -18.40 2.33 5.89
C GLU A 105 -17.34 3.00 4.98
N GLY A 106 -16.56 2.20 4.24
CA GLY A 106 -15.42 2.69 3.47
C GLY A 106 -14.18 2.99 4.31
N GLY A 107 -14.10 2.42 5.52
CA GLY A 107 -12.98 2.52 6.44
C GLY A 107 -11.74 1.72 6.03
N TYR A 108 -10.68 1.83 6.83
CA TYR A 108 -9.35 1.33 6.46
C TYR A 108 -9.08 -0.14 6.83
N GLU A 109 -10.04 -0.84 7.47
CA GLU A 109 -9.92 -2.23 7.96
C GLU A 109 -9.29 -3.18 6.94
N TYR A 110 -9.78 -3.18 5.70
CA TYR A 110 -9.31 -4.10 4.67
C TYR A 110 -7.86 -3.83 4.27
N ALA A 111 -7.52 -2.56 4.05
CA ALA A 111 -6.15 -2.13 3.73
C ALA A 111 -5.19 -2.46 4.89
N ALA A 112 -5.57 -2.16 6.14
CA ALA A 112 -4.74 -2.50 7.30
C ALA A 112 -4.55 -4.01 7.48
N THR A 113 -5.59 -4.81 7.23
CA THR A 113 -5.51 -6.27 7.32
C THR A 113 -4.55 -6.84 6.28
N LEU A 114 -4.63 -6.38 5.03
CA LEU A 114 -3.69 -6.77 3.98
C LEU A 114 -2.26 -6.27 4.27
N ALA A 115 -2.09 -5.06 4.79
CA ALA A 115 -0.79 -4.54 5.21
C ALA A 115 -0.15 -5.42 6.29
N LEU A 116 -0.94 -5.83 7.29
CA LEU A 116 -0.49 -6.70 8.37
C LEU A 116 -0.11 -8.09 7.84
N ALA A 117 -0.94 -8.67 6.97
CA ALA A 117 -0.65 -9.96 6.35
C ALA A 117 0.64 -9.91 5.52
N ALA A 118 0.81 -8.88 4.68
CA ALA A 118 2.00 -8.69 3.87
C ALA A 118 3.26 -8.47 4.71
N THR A 119 3.17 -7.67 5.77
CA THR A 119 4.27 -7.44 6.73
C THR A 119 4.62 -8.73 7.47
N GLY A 120 3.61 -9.47 7.93
CA GLY A 120 3.79 -10.76 8.57
C GLY A 120 4.51 -11.76 7.66
N LEU A 121 4.16 -11.80 6.37
CA LEU A 121 4.84 -12.64 5.38
C LEU A 121 6.27 -12.17 5.09
N ALA A 122 6.53 -10.86 5.02
CA ALA A 122 7.89 -10.33 4.91
C ALA A 122 8.79 -10.74 6.08
N VAL A 123 8.23 -10.83 7.30
CA VAL A 123 8.98 -11.19 8.51
C VAL A 123 9.11 -12.70 8.70
N THR A 124 8.03 -13.45 8.46
CA THR A 124 8.00 -14.91 8.64
C THR A 124 8.77 -15.67 7.56
N GLY A 125 8.95 -15.04 6.40
CA GLY A 125 9.66 -15.58 5.26
C GLY A 125 8.78 -16.41 4.32
N PRO A 126 9.37 -16.91 3.22
CA PRO A 126 8.65 -17.52 2.10
C PRO A 126 8.11 -18.95 2.37
N GLY A 127 8.70 -19.67 3.33
CA GLY A 127 8.48 -21.11 3.51
C GLY A 127 9.13 -21.96 2.41
N ARG A 128 9.08 -23.30 2.53
CA ARG A 128 9.76 -24.21 1.57
C ARG A 128 9.09 -24.30 0.21
N LEU A 129 7.79 -24.03 0.14
CA LEU A 129 6.99 -24.03 -1.10
C LEU A 129 7.08 -22.69 -1.85
N SER A 130 8.29 -22.21 -2.14
CA SER A 130 8.53 -20.86 -2.66
C SER A 130 9.68 -20.81 -3.67
N LEU A 131 9.71 -19.76 -4.49
CA LEU A 131 10.82 -19.52 -5.40
C LEU A 131 12.09 -19.10 -4.65
N ASP A 132 11.99 -18.34 -3.57
CA ASP A 132 13.15 -18.00 -2.72
C ASP A 132 13.83 -19.27 -2.20
N HIS A 133 13.07 -20.26 -1.74
CA HIS A 133 13.63 -21.54 -1.31
C HIS A 133 14.27 -22.32 -2.47
N ALA A 134 13.59 -22.37 -3.62
CA ALA A 134 14.12 -23.04 -4.82
C ALA A 134 15.42 -22.39 -5.35
N LEU A 135 15.59 -21.09 -5.15
CA LEU A 135 16.76 -20.31 -5.55
C LEU A 135 17.82 -20.18 -4.44
N GLY A 136 17.68 -20.90 -3.32
CA GLY A 136 18.67 -20.92 -2.25
C GLY A 136 18.72 -19.63 -1.41
N HIS A 137 17.59 -18.94 -1.24
CA HIS A 137 17.42 -17.74 -0.42
C HIS A 137 18.31 -16.55 -0.81
N ALA A 138 18.67 -16.44 -2.09
CA ALA A 138 19.47 -15.33 -2.60
C ALA A 138 18.81 -13.96 -2.35
N LEU A 139 17.47 -13.91 -2.40
CA LEU A 139 16.64 -12.71 -2.25
C LEU A 139 15.83 -12.66 -0.94
N ASP A 140 16.16 -13.54 0.01
CA ASP A 140 15.47 -13.70 1.29
C ASP A 140 16.49 -13.84 2.44
N ARG A 141 17.32 -12.80 2.59
CA ARG A 141 18.33 -12.75 3.66
C ARG A 141 17.79 -11.97 4.85
N GLY A 142 18.16 -12.38 6.07
CA GLY A 142 17.65 -11.77 7.30
C GLY A 142 17.82 -10.24 7.40
N TRP A 143 18.90 -9.67 6.85
CA TRP A 143 19.12 -8.22 6.83
C TRP A 143 18.16 -7.47 5.89
N MET A 144 17.60 -8.16 4.89
CA MET A 144 16.70 -7.56 3.91
C MET A 144 15.34 -7.21 4.51
N VAL A 145 14.92 -7.90 5.58
CA VAL A 145 13.65 -7.63 6.27
C VAL A 145 13.63 -6.23 6.90
N PRO A 146 14.52 -5.88 7.85
CA PRO A 146 14.52 -4.54 8.43
C PRO A 146 14.88 -3.47 7.39
N ALA A 147 15.73 -3.78 6.40
CA ALA A 147 16.08 -2.83 5.34
C ALA A 147 14.86 -2.49 4.46
N ALA A 148 14.12 -3.50 3.98
CA ALA A 148 12.95 -3.31 3.13
C ALA A 148 11.80 -2.62 3.88
N LEU A 149 11.52 -3.06 5.11
CA LEU A 149 10.47 -2.45 5.93
C LEU A 149 10.84 -1.02 6.33
N GLY A 150 12.08 -0.76 6.74
CA GLY A 150 12.55 0.58 7.09
C GLY A 150 12.50 1.55 5.91
N ALA A 151 12.99 1.13 4.74
CA ALA A 151 12.92 1.93 3.52
C ALA A 151 11.47 2.21 3.10
N THR A 152 10.61 1.19 3.12
CA THR A 152 9.20 1.35 2.75
C THR A 152 8.44 2.23 3.74
N ALA A 153 8.71 2.10 5.04
CA ALA A 153 8.12 2.96 6.07
C ALA A 153 8.54 4.42 5.86
N ALA A 154 9.82 4.70 5.59
CA ALA A 154 10.30 6.05 5.30
C ALA A 154 9.63 6.65 4.06
N VAL A 155 9.59 5.91 2.94
CA VAL A 155 8.94 6.35 1.70
C VAL A 155 7.45 6.60 1.92
N THR A 156 6.76 5.68 2.59
CA THR A 156 5.31 5.80 2.87
C THR A 156 5.03 7.02 3.74
N ALA A 157 5.81 7.23 4.82
CA ALA A 157 5.68 8.40 5.69
C ALA A 157 5.90 9.70 4.93
N MET A 158 6.89 9.76 4.04
CA MET A 158 7.12 10.92 3.17
C MET A 158 5.95 11.17 2.22
N VAL A 159 5.44 10.14 1.54
CA VAL A 159 4.35 10.23 0.56
C VAL A 159 3.03 10.62 1.23
N VAL A 160 2.65 9.95 2.32
CA VAL A 160 1.45 10.26 3.10
C VAL A 160 1.58 11.63 3.77
N GLY A 161 2.75 11.98 4.29
CA GLY A 161 3.02 13.30 4.86
C GLY A 161 2.87 14.41 3.83
N ALA A 162 3.39 14.22 2.61
CA ALA A 162 3.22 15.16 1.52
C ALA A 162 1.74 15.32 1.12
N ARG A 163 0.99 14.22 1.03
CA ARG A 163 -0.47 14.24 0.83
C ARG A 163 -1.18 15.05 1.91
N ASN A 164 -0.93 14.75 3.18
CA ASN A 164 -1.64 15.38 4.30
C ASN A 164 -1.34 16.89 4.37
N ARG A 165 -0.12 17.32 4.03
CA ARG A 165 0.22 18.75 3.91
C ARG A 165 -0.57 19.43 2.78
N ARG A 166 -0.76 18.77 1.64
CA ARG A 166 -1.55 19.30 0.53
C ARG A 166 -3.02 19.44 0.89
N LEU A 167 -3.60 18.46 1.58
CA LEU A 167 -5.00 18.50 1.99
C LEU A 167 -5.29 19.58 3.04
N ARG A 168 -4.31 19.95 3.87
CA ARG A 168 -4.43 21.02 4.88
C ARG A 168 -4.33 22.43 4.32
N LYS A 169 -3.66 22.63 3.18
CA LYS A 169 -3.40 23.96 2.63
C LYS A 169 -4.70 24.71 2.22
N PRO A 170 -5.65 24.08 1.50
CA PRO A 170 -6.93 24.72 1.18
C PRO A 170 -7.76 25.11 2.42
N GLU A 171 -7.75 24.26 3.46
CA GLU A 171 -8.47 24.54 4.72
C GLU A 171 -7.91 25.77 5.45
N GLN A 172 -6.59 25.98 5.39
CA GLN A 172 -5.93 27.15 5.96
C GLN A 172 -6.19 28.42 5.15
N ASP A 173 -6.16 28.33 3.82
CA ASP A 173 -6.46 29.46 2.92
C ASP A 173 -7.94 29.91 3.09
N ASP A 174 -8.87 28.95 3.21
CA ASP A 174 -10.29 29.21 3.48
C ASP A 174 -10.56 29.77 4.89
N ALA A 175 -9.73 29.43 5.86
CA ALA A 175 -9.81 29.97 7.21
C ALA A 175 -9.25 31.40 7.27
N ALA A 176 -8.09 31.64 6.65
CA ALA A 176 -7.48 32.98 6.56
C ALA A 176 -8.40 33.98 5.83
N GLY A 177 -8.99 33.59 4.70
CA GLY A 177 -9.93 34.44 3.97
C GLY A 177 -11.23 34.75 4.74
N ARG A 178 -11.64 33.88 5.67
CA ARG A 178 -12.77 34.15 6.59
C ARG A 178 -12.39 35.11 7.72
N PHE A 179 -11.16 35.02 8.23
CA PHE A 179 -10.65 35.98 9.22
C PHE A 179 -10.55 37.39 8.62
N ASP A 180 -10.01 37.52 7.40
CA ASP A 180 -9.91 38.82 6.70
C ASP A 180 -11.28 39.43 6.38
N ALA A 181 -12.30 38.60 6.12
CA ALA A 181 -13.67 39.05 5.88
C ALA A 181 -14.43 39.44 7.17
N GLN A 182 -13.93 39.07 8.35
CA GLN A 182 -14.56 39.30 9.65
C GLN A 182 -13.91 40.48 10.41
N GLU A 183 -12.78 41.03 9.97
CA GLU A 183 -12.23 42.30 10.48
C GLU A 183 -13.20 43.43 10.11
N PRO A 184 -13.97 44.00 11.06
CA PRO A 184 -14.91 45.05 10.73
C PRO A 184 -14.15 46.35 10.50
N LEU A 185 -14.77 47.21 9.69
CA LEU A 185 -14.50 48.64 9.55
C LEU A 185 -14.61 49.38 10.90
N SER A 186 -13.74 49.09 11.87
CA SER A 186 -13.65 49.79 13.16
C SER A 186 -12.67 50.94 13.07
N GLY A 187 -12.87 51.80 12.08
CA GLY A 187 -12.00 52.93 11.78
C GLY A 187 -12.77 54.09 11.16
N GLU A 188 -13.81 54.55 11.84
CA GLU A 188 -14.35 55.91 11.73
C GLU A 188 -14.75 56.43 13.11
#